data_AF-A0A059FDV0-F1
#
_entry.id   AF-A0A059FDV0-F1
#
_cell.length_a   1.000
_cell.length_b   1.000
_cell.length_c   1.000
_cell.angle_alpha   90.00
_cell.angle_beta   90.00
_cell.angle_gamma   90.00
#
_symmetry.space_group_name_H-M   'P 1'
#
loop_
_entity.id
_entity.type
_entity.pdbx_description
1 polymer ?
#
loop_
_entity_poly.entity_id
_entity_poly.type
_entity_poly.pdbx_seq_one_letter_code
_entity_poly.pdbx_strand_id
1 'polypeptide(L)'
;MAKIPTDERLLAEIYKRYERAFGDFSDETKTRSTKIWVPIDIDALARRFRCDPDLIFGRLYYHMNAKYGSHTGDGDSVNMFSLRIGGDRHCVNFPLLASVLADLQEDKSRFRVSTRMAALSLIVSAASILIAIFWKGGAVMLP
;
A
#
# COMPACT_ATOMS: atom_id res chain seq x y z
N MET A 1 14.37 -16.45 5.28
CA MET A 1 14.26 -15.64 4.04
C MET A 1 13.89 -14.21 4.42
N ALA A 2 14.72 -13.24 4.05
CA ALA A 2 14.34 -11.82 4.16
C ALA A 2 13.14 -11.58 3.24
N LYS A 3 11.98 -11.24 3.82
CA LYS A 3 10.77 -11.00 3.06
C LYS A 3 10.74 -9.54 2.66
N ILE A 4 11.06 -9.25 1.41
CA ILE A 4 10.97 -7.90 0.84
C ILE A 4 9.55 -7.38 1.12
N PRO A 5 9.40 -6.16 1.65
CA PRO A 5 8.08 -5.62 1.93
C PRO A 5 7.26 -5.44 0.66
N THR A 6 5.94 -5.63 0.78
CA THR A 6 5.00 -5.19 -0.26
C THR A 6 4.99 -3.67 -0.33
N ASP A 7 4.48 -3.14 -1.44
CA ASP A 7 4.34 -1.69 -1.64
C ASP A 7 3.56 -1.06 -0.49
N GLU A 8 2.39 -1.60 -0.17
CA GLU A 8 1.54 -1.16 0.96
C GLU A 8 2.30 -1.14 2.29
N ARG A 9 3.07 -2.19 2.61
CA ARG A 9 3.78 -2.25 3.89
C ARG A 9 4.93 -1.25 3.97
N LEU A 10 5.66 -1.05 2.87
CA LEU A 10 6.76 -0.10 2.83
C LEU A 10 6.24 1.33 2.92
N LEU A 11 5.23 1.69 2.13
CA LEU A 11 4.62 3.03 2.16
C LEU A 11 3.95 3.31 3.51
N ALA A 12 3.28 2.33 4.12
CA ALA A 12 2.70 2.49 5.46
C ALA A 12 3.75 2.77 6.54
N GLU A 13 4.91 2.10 6.49
CA GLU A 13 6.01 2.36 7.43
C GLU A 13 6.63 3.74 7.19
N ILE A 14 6.80 4.16 5.93
CA ILE A 14 7.28 5.51 5.60
C ILE A 14 6.28 6.56 6.10
N TYR A 15 4.99 6.41 5.78
CA TYR A 15 3.94 7.32 6.22
C TYR A 15 3.97 7.46 7.75
N LYS A 16 3.86 6.35 8.47
CA LYS A 16 3.85 6.34 9.95
C LYS A 16 5.09 6.99 10.56
N ARG A 17 6.27 6.74 9.99
CA ARG A 17 7.54 7.24 10.53
C ARG A 17 7.73 8.73 10.29
N TYR A 18 7.25 9.25 9.16
CA TYR A 18 7.57 10.60 8.69
C TYR A 18 6.38 11.55 8.63
N GLU A 19 5.16 11.11 8.94
CA GLU A 19 3.94 11.95 9.00
C GLU A 19 4.13 13.16 9.92
N ARG A 20 4.72 12.96 11.10
CA ARG A 20 5.02 14.05 12.02
C ARG A 20 6.03 15.04 11.42
N ALA A 21 7.12 14.53 10.85
CA ALA A 21 8.12 15.37 10.19
C ALA A 21 7.54 16.12 8.98
N PHE A 22 6.53 15.54 8.33
CA PHE A 22 5.78 16.22 7.28
C PHE A 22 4.93 17.37 7.84
N GLY A 23 4.18 17.12 8.92
CA GLY A 23 3.29 18.09 9.57
C GLY A 23 4.02 19.25 10.26
N ASP A 24 5.18 18.98 10.86
CA ASP A 24 5.99 19.96 11.61
C ASP A 24 6.72 20.98 10.70
N PHE A 25 6.56 20.90 9.37
CA PHE A 25 7.16 21.86 8.44
C PHE A 25 6.43 23.22 8.47
N SER A 26 7.17 24.29 8.76
CA SER A 26 6.74 25.68 8.67
C SER A 26 7.76 26.54 7.92
N ASP A 27 7.33 27.67 7.38
CA ASP A 27 8.22 28.62 6.69
C ASP A 27 9.25 29.27 7.62
N GLU A 28 8.95 29.30 8.92
CA GLU A 28 9.79 29.80 10.01
C GLU A 28 10.83 28.76 10.45
N THR A 29 10.59 27.46 10.19
CA THR A 29 11.43 26.34 10.61
C THR A 29 11.73 25.44 9.42
N LYS A 30 12.51 25.97 8.46
CA LYS A 30 12.95 25.24 7.25
C LYS A 30 13.94 24.13 7.61
N THR A 31 13.43 23.00 8.08
CA THR A 31 14.19 21.78 8.37
C THR A 31 14.54 20.98 7.11
N ARG A 32 13.96 21.34 5.95
CA ARG A 32 14.13 20.67 4.64
C ARG A 32 13.80 21.59 3.48
N SER A 33 14.17 21.18 2.28
CA SER A 33 14.13 22.00 1.05
C SER A 33 12.72 22.39 0.61
N THR A 34 11.73 21.51 0.79
CA THR A 34 10.32 21.80 0.51
C THR A 34 9.38 21.04 1.44
N LYS A 35 8.13 21.51 1.59
CA LYS A 35 7.08 20.80 2.34
C LYS A 35 6.69 19.47 1.71
N ILE A 36 6.66 19.40 0.39
CA ILE A 36 6.18 18.24 -0.38
C ILE A 36 7.17 17.06 -0.29
N TRP A 37 8.47 17.37 -0.35
CA TRP A 37 9.53 16.36 -0.39
C TRP A 37 10.04 16.08 1.01
N VAL A 38 9.89 14.84 1.46
CA VAL A 38 10.33 14.41 2.79
C VAL A 38 11.55 13.49 2.62
N PRO A 39 12.72 13.83 3.19
CA PRO A 39 13.87 12.92 3.21
C PRO A 39 13.57 11.71 4.09
N ILE A 40 13.95 10.53 3.61
CA ILE A 40 13.75 9.25 4.31
C ILE A 40 15.08 8.53 4.53
N ASP A 41 15.14 7.78 5.63
CA ASP A 41 16.29 6.97 6.03
C ASP A 41 16.10 5.54 5.52
N ILE A 42 16.74 5.25 4.38
CA ILE A 42 16.70 3.93 3.73
C ILE A 42 17.28 2.84 4.64
N ASP A 43 18.35 3.12 5.39
CA ASP A 43 18.97 2.15 6.28
C ASP A 43 18.05 1.82 7.46
N ALA A 44 17.33 2.81 7.99
CA ALA A 44 16.37 2.56 9.06
C ALA A 44 15.16 1.75 8.59
N LEU A 45 14.71 1.95 7.34
CA LEU A 45 13.69 1.11 6.72
C LEU A 45 14.20 -0.32 6.49
N ALA A 46 15.44 -0.46 6.01
CA ALA A 46 16.08 -1.75 5.79
C ALA A 46 16.20 -2.56 7.10
N ARG A 47 16.64 -1.92 8.19
CA ARG A 47 16.67 -2.51 9.54
C ARG A 47 15.28 -2.97 9.99
N ARG A 48 14.24 -2.17 9.72
CA ARG A 48 12.84 -2.51 10.06
C ARG A 48 12.35 -3.75 9.32
N PHE A 49 12.70 -3.91 8.04
CA PHE A 49 12.27 -5.04 7.22
C PHE A 49 13.24 -6.22 7.21
N ARG A 50 14.40 -6.09 7.89
CA ARG A 50 15.46 -7.10 7.93
C ARG A 50 15.89 -7.52 6.52
N CYS A 51 16.09 -6.53 5.65
CA CYS A 51 16.54 -6.72 4.28
C CYS A 51 17.69 -5.76 3.96
N ASP A 52 18.31 -5.97 2.81
CA ASP A 52 19.35 -5.10 2.29
C ASP A 52 18.80 -3.68 1.99
N PRO A 53 19.49 -2.59 2.36
CA PRO A 53 19.13 -1.22 1.99
C PRO A 53 18.91 -1.01 0.49
N ASP A 54 19.70 -1.67 -0.36
CA ASP A 54 19.60 -1.53 -1.81
C ASP A 54 18.29 -2.10 -2.35
N LEU A 55 17.68 -3.06 -1.65
CA LEU A 55 16.35 -3.58 -2.01
C LEU A 55 15.24 -2.58 -1.71
N ILE A 56 15.36 -1.81 -0.61
CA ILE A 56 14.42 -0.74 -0.30
C ILE A 56 14.59 0.40 -1.29
N PHE A 57 15.84 0.84 -1.51
CA PHE A 57 16.18 1.86 -2.49
C PHE A 57 15.68 1.48 -3.88
N GLY A 58 16.02 0.28 -4.37
CA GLY A 58 15.65 -0.17 -5.70
C GLY A 58 14.14 -0.29 -5.88
N ARG A 59 13.40 -0.71 -4.84
CA ARG A 59 11.95 -0.75 -4.87
C ARG A 59 11.33 0.65 -5.00
N LEU A 60 11.85 1.63 -4.25
CA LEU A 60 11.37 3.01 -4.31
C LEU A 60 11.73 3.68 -5.64
N TYR A 61 13.00 3.58 -6.04
CA TYR A 61 13.56 4.30 -7.18
C TYR A 61 13.17 3.68 -8.53
N TYR A 62 13.31 2.37 -8.70
CA TYR A 62 13.07 1.73 -10.01
C TYR A 62 11.62 1.29 -10.20
N HIS A 63 10.99 0.75 -9.16
CA HIS A 63 9.64 0.18 -9.30
C HIS A 63 8.56 1.19 -8.97
N MET A 64 8.53 1.73 -7.75
CA MET A 64 7.45 2.59 -7.27
C MET A 64 7.44 3.95 -7.97
N ASN A 65 8.62 4.55 -8.22
CA ASN A 65 8.67 5.81 -8.95
C ASN A 65 8.12 5.67 -10.37
N ALA A 66 8.48 4.59 -11.08
CA ALA A 66 7.97 4.34 -12.43
C ALA A 66 6.47 3.97 -12.43
N LYS A 67 6.02 3.23 -11.41
CA LYS A 67 4.63 2.74 -11.32
C LYS A 67 3.64 3.80 -10.88
N TYR A 68 4.03 4.66 -9.94
CA TYR A 68 3.15 5.62 -9.28
C TYR A 68 3.49 7.08 -9.59
N GLY A 69 4.64 7.34 -10.20
CA GLY A 69 4.94 8.65 -10.77
C GLY A 69 4.06 8.94 -11.98
N SER A 70 3.76 10.22 -12.20
CA SER A 70 3.08 10.67 -13.40
C SER A 70 4.10 11.13 -14.44
N HIS A 71 3.97 10.61 -15.65
CA HIS A 71 4.71 11.04 -16.83
C HIS A 71 3.70 11.41 -17.92
N THR A 72 2.88 12.43 -17.64
CA THR A 72 2.01 12.98 -18.69
C THR A 72 2.92 13.72 -19.66
N GLY A 73 2.83 13.41 -20.96
CA GLY A 73 3.75 13.91 -22.00
C GLY A 73 3.82 15.43 -22.16
N ASP A 74 2.99 16.20 -21.44
CA ASP A 74 2.88 17.67 -21.48
C ASP A 74 3.71 18.38 -20.39
N GLY A 75 4.81 17.77 -19.93
CA GLY A 75 5.87 18.45 -19.18
C GLY A 75 5.74 18.45 -17.66
N ASP A 76 4.55 18.24 -17.10
CA ASP A 76 4.39 18.05 -15.65
C ASP A 76 4.58 16.58 -15.28
N SER A 77 5.81 16.24 -14.88
CA SER A 77 6.13 14.94 -14.31
C SER A 77 6.18 15.00 -12.79
N VAL A 78 5.34 14.19 -12.14
CA VAL A 78 5.32 14.08 -10.67
C VAL A 78 6.01 12.80 -10.28
N ASN A 79 7.23 12.91 -9.75
CA ASN A 79 7.95 11.76 -9.21
C ASN A 79 7.41 11.40 -7.82
N MET A 80 7.39 10.11 -7.51
CA MET A 80 7.11 9.60 -6.18
C MET A 80 8.37 9.62 -5.30
N PHE A 81 9.52 9.35 -5.89
CA PHE A 81 10.81 9.29 -5.20
C PHE A 81 11.88 10.02 -6.01
N SER A 82 12.71 10.80 -5.32
CA SER A 82 13.86 11.48 -5.91
C SER A 82 15.11 11.21 -5.11
N LEU A 83 16.23 11.02 -5.80
CA LEU A 83 17.54 10.86 -5.16
C LEU A 83 17.95 12.11 -4.40
N ARG A 84 17.58 13.27 -4.92
CA ARG A 84 17.97 14.56 -4.38
C ARG A 84 16.95 15.65 -4.67
N ILE A 85 16.59 16.40 -3.64
CA ILE A 85 15.79 17.61 -3.75
C ILE A 85 16.53 18.69 -2.97
N GLY A 86 17.09 19.67 -3.67
CA GLY A 86 17.97 20.66 -3.06
C GLY A 86 19.15 20.01 -2.31
N GLY A 87 19.20 20.23 -1.00
CA GLY A 87 20.21 19.63 -0.11
C GLY A 87 19.88 18.23 0.38
N ASP A 88 18.62 17.80 0.26
CA ASP A 88 18.11 16.58 0.88
C ASP A 88 18.31 15.36 -0.03
N ARG A 89 18.70 14.23 0.57
CA ARG A 89 18.92 12.95 -0.13
C ARG A 89 17.77 11.97 0.15
N HIS A 90 17.43 11.15 -0.85
CA HIS A 90 16.38 10.13 -0.77
C HIS A 90 15.04 10.72 -0.30
N CYS A 91 14.40 11.49 -1.16
CA CYS A 91 13.17 12.18 -0.85
C CYS A 91 11.95 11.46 -1.44
N VAL A 92 10.87 11.37 -0.67
CA VAL A 92 9.56 10.93 -1.15
C VAL A 92 8.62 12.12 -1.29
N ASN A 93 7.79 12.11 -2.34
CA ASN A 93 6.66 13.02 -2.47
C ASN A 93 5.57 12.53 -1.50
N PHE A 94 5.47 13.18 -0.35
CA PHE A 94 4.67 12.68 0.76
C PHE A 94 3.16 12.72 0.51
N PRO A 95 2.60 13.79 -0.12
CA PRO A 95 1.21 13.78 -0.56
C PRO A 95 0.88 12.64 -1.52
N LEU A 96 1.72 12.42 -2.55
CA LEU A 96 1.51 11.33 -3.50
C LEU A 96 1.61 9.96 -2.81
N LEU A 97 2.57 9.79 -1.91
CA LEU A 97 2.68 8.58 -1.09
C LEU A 97 1.41 8.30 -0.29
N ALA A 98 0.83 9.34 0.34
CA ALA A 98 -0.39 9.20 1.13
C ALA A 98 -1.58 8.75 0.27
N SER A 99 -1.76 9.35 -0.91
CA SER A 99 -2.80 8.96 -1.86
C SER A 99 -2.63 7.51 -2.32
N VAL A 100 -1.43 7.13 -2.77
CA VAL A 100 -1.14 5.75 -3.22
C VAL A 100 -1.33 4.74 -2.09
N LEU A 101 -0.95 5.09 -0.86
CA LEU A 101 -1.16 4.23 0.30
C LEU A 101 -2.65 4.01 0.58
N ALA A 102 -3.47 5.06 0.48
CA ALA A 102 -4.92 4.96 0.66
C ALA A 102 -5.54 4.01 -0.37
N ASP A 103 -5.19 4.16 -1.66
CA ASP A 103 -5.67 3.28 -2.73
C ASP A 103 -5.30 1.81 -2.48
N LEU A 104 -4.05 1.55 -2.11
CA LEU A 104 -3.58 0.19 -1.80
C LEU A 104 -4.30 -0.44 -0.60
N GLN A 105 -4.65 0.36 0.40
CA GLN A 105 -5.39 -0.10 1.57
C GLN A 105 -6.87 -0.35 1.23
N GLU A 106 -7.47 0.51 0.40
CA GLU A 106 -8.83 0.37 -0.10
C GLU A 106 -8.96 -0.91 -0.94
N ASP A 107 -8.09 -1.13 -1.92
CA ASP A 107 -8.09 -2.32 -2.77
C ASP A 107 -8.01 -3.63 -1.95
N LYS A 108 -7.12 -3.65 -0.95
CA LYS A 108 -6.96 -4.78 -0.05
C LYS A 108 -8.20 -5.02 0.81
N SER A 109 -8.88 -3.94 1.21
CA SER A 109 -10.13 -4.02 1.97
C SER A 109 -11.27 -4.55 1.11
N ARG A 110 -11.39 -4.04 -0.13
CA ARG A 110 -12.41 -4.44 -1.10
C ARG A 110 -12.28 -5.90 -1.47
N PHE A 111 -11.07 -6.36 -1.79
CA PHE A 111 -10.81 -7.77 -2.06
C PHE A 111 -11.25 -8.66 -0.89
N ARG A 112 -10.91 -8.28 0.35
CA ARG A 112 -11.29 -9.03 1.54
C ARG A 112 -12.79 -9.09 1.75
N VAL A 113 -13.51 -7.99 1.51
CA VAL A 113 -14.97 -7.95 1.60
C VAL A 113 -15.58 -8.85 0.52
N SER A 114 -15.14 -8.74 -0.72
CA SER A 114 -15.61 -9.58 -1.83
C SER A 114 -15.38 -11.07 -1.57
N THR A 115 -14.20 -11.48 -1.10
CA THR A 115 -13.91 -12.88 -0.76
C THR A 115 -14.81 -13.39 0.37
N ARG A 116 -15.09 -12.56 1.39
CA ARG A 116 -16.00 -12.94 2.49
C ARG A 116 -17.43 -13.13 1.98
N MET A 117 -17.92 -12.23 1.12
CA MET A 117 -19.25 -12.36 0.53
C MET A 117 -19.36 -13.59 -0.36
N ALA A 118 -18.33 -13.89 -1.16
CA ALA A 118 -18.30 -15.10 -1.97
C ALA A 118 -18.32 -16.38 -1.10
N ALA A 119 -17.54 -16.41 -0.02
CA ALA A 119 -17.54 -17.53 0.92
C ALA A 119 -18.91 -17.71 1.60
N LEU A 120 -19.56 -16.61 2.02
CA LEU A 120 -20.92 -16.67 2.60
C LEU A 120 -21.95 -17.18 1.60
N SER A 121 -21.91 -16.69 0.36
CA SER A 121 -22.79 -17.16 -0.73
C SER A 121 -22.62 -18.66 -0.98
N LEU A 122 -21.37 -19.14 -0.98
CA LEU A 122 -21.07 -20.57 -1.15
C LEU A 122 -21.65 -21.42 -0.01
N ILE A 123 -21.56 -20.94 1.24
CA ILE A 123 -22.13 -21.63 2.41
C ILE A 123 -23.66 -21.70 2.29
N VAL A 124 -24.33 -20.59 1.94
CA VAL A 124 -25.79 -20.53 1.78
C VAL A 124 -26.25 -21.44 0.64
N SER A 125 -25.52 -21.46 -0.47
CA SER A 125 -25.78 -22.35 -1.60
C SER A 125 -25.67 -23.82 -1.19
N ALA A 126 -24.58 -24.20 -0.51
CA ALA A 126 -24.38 -25.57 -0.02
C ALA A 126 -25.46 -25.99 0.98
N ALA A 127 -25.83 -25.11 1.92
CA ALA A 127 -26.91 -25.37 2.87
C ALA A 127 -28.26 -25.58 2.16
N SER A 128 -28.58 -24.76 1.16
CA SER A 128 -29.79 -24.89 0.35
C SER A 128 -29.84 -26.24 -0.38
N ILE A 129 -28.72 -26.67 -0.97
CA ILE A 129 -28.62 -27.97 -1.64
C ILE A 129 -28.83 -29.11 -0.64
N LEU A 130 -28.20 -29.06 0.53
CA LEU A 130 -28.35 -30.09 1.57
C LEU A 130 -29.80 -30.18 2.04
N ILE A 131 -30.45 -29.05 2.36
CA ILE A 131 -31.86 -29.02 2.77
C ILE A 131 -32.75 -29.61 1.67
N ALA A 132 -32.52 -29.26 0.40
CA ALA A 132 -33.30 -29.78 -0.72
C ALA A 132 -33.16 -31.30 -0.88
N ILE A 133 -31.96 -31.85 -0.70
CA ILE A 133 -31.71 -33.30 -0.74
C ILE A 133 -32.42 -34.01 0.41
N PHE A 134 -32.29 -33.50 1.64
CA PHE A 134 -32.95 -34.10 2.81
C PHE A 134 -34.48 -34.04 2.72
N TRP A 135 -35.04 -32.91 2.25
CA TRP A 135 -36.49 -32.77 2.07
C TRP A 135 -37.03 -33.77 1.04
N LYS A 136 -36.34 -33.93 -0.09
CA LYS A 136 -36.73 -34.89 -1.12
C LYS A 136 -36.58 -36.34 -0.65
N GLY A 137 -35.58 -36.65 0.18
CA GLY A 137 -35.40 -37.96 0.80
C GLY A 137 -36.49 -38.32 1.80
N GLY A 138 -36.98 -37.35 2.59
CA GLY A 138 -38.08 -37.55 3.54
C GLY A 138 -39.45 -37.74 2.88
N ALA A 139 -39.69 -37.06 1.74
CA ALA A 139 -40.94 -37.17 0.98
C ALA A 139 -41.13 -38.53 0.27
N VAL A 140 -40.05 -39.30 0.05
CA VAL A 140 -40.11 -40.63 -0.60
C VAL A 140 -40.41 -41.75 0.42
N MET A 141 -40.38 -41.46 1.73
CA MET A 141 -40.51 -42.47 2.81
C MET A 141 -41.86 -42.43 3.56
N LEU A 142 -42.80 -41.59 3.14
CA LEU A 142 -44.17 -41.58 3.64
C LEU A 142 -45.06 -42.40 2.68
N PRO A 143 -45.67 -43.52 3.15
CA PRO A 143 -46.58 -44.35 2.35
C PRO A 143 -47.91 -43.65 2.04
#